data_AF-A0A6M2FD45-F1
#
_entry.id   AF-A0A6M2FD45-F1
#
_cell.length_a   1.000
_cell.length_b   1.000
_cell.length_c   1.000
_cell.angle_alpha   90.00
_cell.angle_beta   90.00
_cell.angle_gamma   90.00
#
_symmetry.space_group_name_H-M   'P 1'
#
loop_
_entity.id
_entity.type
_entity.pdbx_description
1 polymer ?
#
loop_
_entity_poly.entity_id
_entity_poly.type
_entity_poly.pdbx_seq_one_letter_code
_entity_poly.pdbx_strand_id
1 'polypeptide(L)'
;MAAAGFLATSIASSAQSNGNLRSQAVPCPQIQSQTFYKPLNSRRTSASNQRLCLKCESASQNLNSIHKEESKRSNVIALEQLKASAIDRYTKEKSSIIVIGLNVHTAPVDVREKLAIPEAQWPRAISDLCALNHIEEAAVLSTCNRMEIYAVALSQHRGVKEVTEWMSKISGVPVSELCQHRFMLYNKDATRHLFEVASGLDSIVLGEGQILAQVKQVKKLGQGVDGFNRKIGGLFEHAIITGKRVRTETNISSGSVSVSSAAVELALTKLPESSYATVRVLVIGAGKMGKLVIKHLAANGCKEMVVVNRTEEKVAVIREELKDIQIVYKPLSEMMGCAAEADVIFTSTASETPLFLKEHVQTLPADTKMSRRLFIDISVPRNVEPCVSDLETAEVYNVDNLKDVVAANKEDRLRKAMEARTIISEELQNFEAWKDSLEAVPTIKKLRAYLERIRASELDKCLSKMGDITDKQKKAIYDLSMGMMKKFLHGPMQQLRCDGRSDFQKPEEMLEIMHAVNRMFDLETEIILETVRTKMERTKK
;
A
#
# COMPACT_ATOMS: atom_id res chain seq x y z
N MET A 1 -11.09 36.56 -63.19
CA MET A 1 -11.04 37.80 -62.37
C MET A 1 -12.39 38.48 -62.44
N ALA A 2 -13.15 38.49 -61.34
CA ALA A 2 -14.19 39.47 -61.00
C ALA A 2 -14.92 39.00 -59.73
N ALA A 3 -15.31 39.96 -58.90
CA ALA A 3 -15.99 39.81 -57.61
C ALA A 3 -17.51 39.69 -57.73
N ALA A 4 -18.16 39.12 -56.70
CA ALA A 4 -19.52 39.36 -56.19
C ALA A 4 -19.71 38.38 -55.00
N GLY A 5 -20.18 38.69 -53.78
CA GLY A 5 -21.11 39.71 -53.31
C GLY A 5 -22.54 39.15 -53.34
N PHE A 6 -23.15 38.79 -52.20
CA PHE A 6 -24.60 38.88 -52.01
C PHE A 6 -25.03 38.81 -50.53
N LEU A 7 -26.14 39.51 -50.30
CA LEU A 7 -26.73 40.03 -49.06
C LEU A 7 -27.72 39.08 -48.37
N ALA A 8 -28.00 39.45 -47.12
CA ALA A 8 -29.03 38.97 -46.21
C ALA A 8 -30.49 39.12 -46.70
N THR A 9 -31.42 38.37 -46.09
CA THR A 9 -32.77 38.85 -45.76
C THR A 9 -33.43 37.99 -44.67
N SER A 10 -34.11 38.65 -43.75
CA SER A 10 -34.87 38.10 -42.63
C SER A 10 -36.36 38.00 -42.98
N ILE A 11 -37.11 37.04 -42.41
CA ILE A 11 -38.55 37.19 -42.15
C ILE A 11 -38.88 36.55 -40.80
N ALA A 12 -39.62 37.28 -39.98
CA ALA A 12 -40.18 36.89 -38.69
C ALA A 12 -41.72 36.75 -38.77
N SER A 13 -42.29 35.86 -37.95
CA SER A 13 -43.63 35.95 -37.30
C SER A 13 -43.88 34.63 -36.51
N SER A 14 -43.90 34.62 -35.18
CA SER A 14 -44.98 34.94 -34.22
C SER A 14 -46.21 34.03 -34.27
N ALA A 15 -46.42 33.18 -33.25
CA ALA A 15 -47.71 32.99 -32.55
C ALA A 15 -47.57 32.03 -31.36
N GLN A 16 -48.30 32.37 -30.30
CA GLN A 16 -48.38 31.76 -28.96
C GLN A 16 -49.19 30.46 -28.94
N SER A 17 -48.98 29.61 -27.93
CA SER A 17 -50.03 29.29 -26.95
C SER A 17 -49.57 28.36 -25.80
N ASN A 18 -50.19 28.63 -24.66
CA ASN A 18 -49.99 28.10 -23.31
C ASN A 18 -50.26 26.60 -23.15
N GLY A 19 -49.65 26.03 -22.11
CA GLY A 19 -50.07 24.76 -21.51
C GLY A 19 -49.34 24.44 -20.20
N ASN A 20 -49.72 25.12 -19.11
CA ASN A 20 -49.39 24.74 -17.73
C ASN A 20 -49.78 23.28 -17.43
N LEU A 21 -49.00 22.56 -16.60
CA LEU A 21 -49.47 21.99 -15.32
C LEU A 21 -48.42 21.11 -14.61
N ARG A 22 -48.14 21.51 -13.36
CA ARG A 22 -47.91 20.72 -12.14
C ARG A 22 -46.67 19.86 -11.97
N SER A 23 -45.76 20.42 -11.18
CA SER A 23 -45.21 19.89 -9.93
C SER A 23 -45.70 18.49 -9.50
N GLN A 24 -44.79 17.52 -9.49
CA GLN A 24 -44.75 16.47 -8.47
C GLN A 24 -43.30 16.27 -8.04
N ALA A 25 -42.96 16.88 -6.91
CA ALA A 25 -41.85 16.45 -6.07
C ALA A 25 -42.32 15.21 -5.29
N VAL A 26 -41.58 14.11 -5.40
CA VAL A 26 -41.71 12.95 -4.50
C VAL A 26 -40.29 12.51 -4.10
N PRO A 27 -40.06 12.17 -2.82
CA PRO A 27 -38.83 12.53 -2.14
C PRO A 27 -37.79 11.42 -2.07
N CYS A 28 -36.56 11.87 -1.86
CA CYS A 28 -35.35 11.13 -1.52
C CYS A 28 -35.56 10.29 -0.24
N PRO A 29 -35.22 8.98 -0.22
CA PRO A 29 -35.25 8.21 1.01
C PRO A 29 -34.01 8.52 1.85
N GLN A 30 -34.19 9.31 2.91
CA GLN A 30 -33.27 9.38 4.03
C GLN A 30 -33.25 8.02 4.76
N ILE A 31 -32.19 7.24 4.55
CA ILE A 31 -31.90 6.10 5.43
C ILE A 31 -31.05 6.64 6.58
N GLN A 32 -31.74 6.98 7.66
CA GLN A 32 -31.15 7.16 8.99
C GLN A 32 -30.63 5.80 9.47
N SER A 33 -29.32 5.63 9.60
CA SER A 33 -28.73 4.53 10.35
C SER A 33 -28.91 4.81 11.85
N GLN A 34 -29.94 4.20 12.42
CA GLN A 34 -30.15 4.14 13.86
C GLN A 34 -29.01 3.37 14.52
N THR A 35 -28.16 4.10 15.25
CA THR A 35 -27.21 3.57 16.21
C THR A 35 -27.97 3.07 17.44
N PHE A 36 -28.15 1.75 17.55
CA PHE A 36 -28.56 1.12 18.80
C PHE A 36 -27.39 1.15 19.80
N TYR A 37 -27.34 2.18 20.65
CA TYR A 37 -26.64 2.14 21.93
C TYR A 37 -27.69 1.99 23.04
N LYS A 38 -27.75 0.82 23.68
CA LYS A 38 -28.40 0.66 24.98
C LYS A 38 -27.33 0.57 26.07
N PRO A 39 -27.36 1.43 27.10
CA PRO A 39 -26.48 1.34 28.25
C PRO A 39 -27.07 0.35 29.27
N LEU A 40 -26.28 -0.61 29.73
CA LEU A 40 -26.64 -1.45 30.87
C LEU A 40 -25.94 -0.90 32.11
N ASN A 41 -26.69 -0.07 32.83
CA ASN A 41 -26.31 0.38 34.17
C ASN A 41 -26.82 -0.62 35.21
N SER A 42 -26.00 -0.79 36.23
CA SER A 42 -26.10 -1.70 37.37
C SER A 42 -27.43 -1.65 38.15
N ARG A 43 -27.88 -2.81 38.64
CA ARG A 43 -28.41 -2.93 40.01
C ARG A 43 -28.11 -4.31 40.60
N ARG A 44 -27.40 -4.28 41.73
CA ARG A 44 -27.12 -5.35 42.70
C ARG A 44 -28.42 -5.94 43.26
N THR A 45 -28.41 -7.23 43.60
CA THR A 45 -28.61 -7.73 44.99
C THR A 45 -28.34 -9.25 45.11
N SER A 46 -27.52 -9.60 46.13
CA SER A 46 -27.48 -10.83 46.97
C SER A 46 -27.36 -12.23 46.31
N ALA A 47 -26.50 -13.16 46.73
CA ALA A 47 -26.07 -13.47 48.09
C ALA A 47 -24.80 -14.36 48.16
N SER A 48 -24.13 -14.24 49.30
CA SER A 48 -23.38 -15.27 50.07
C SER A 48 -22.16 -15.99 49.47
N ASN A 49 -21.01 -15.64 50.07
CA ASN A 49 -19.80 -16.42 50.28
C ASN A 49 -20.06 -17.91 50.56
N GLN A 50 -19.31 -18.80 49.90
CA GLN A 50 -18.60 -19.88 50.60
C GLN A 50 -17.46 -20.43 49.70
N ARG A 51 -16.23 -20.26 50.20
CA ARG A 51 -15.04 -20.99 49.75
C ARG A 51 -15.21 -22.45 50.14
N LEU A 52 -15.11 -23.37 49.19
CA LEU A 52 -14.88 -24.79 49.44
C LEU A 52 -13.48 -25.15 48.95
N CYS A 53 -12.55 -25.17 49.91
CA CYS A 53 -11.30 -25.92 49.82
C CYS A 53 -11.63 -27.40 49.69
N LEU A 54 -11.21 -28.04 48.60
CA LEU A 54 -11.07 -29.48 48.55
C LEU A 54 -9.62 -29.83 48.88
N LYS A 55 -9.39 -30.17 50.15
CA LYS A 55 -8.27 -31.01 50.59
C LYS A 55 -8.57 -32.43 50.09
N CYS A 56 -7.66 -33.01 49.31
CA CYS A 56 -7.63 -34.46 49.12
C CYS A 56 -6.76 -35.06 50.23
N GLU A 57 -7.40 -35.79 51.14
CA GLU A 57 -6.74 -36.72 52.04
C GLU A 57 -6.24 -37.93 51.26
N SER A 58 -5.04 -38.36 51.63
CA SER A 58 -4.41 -39.59 51.18
C SER A 58 -5.14 -40.81 51.75
N ALA A 59 -5.76 -41.60 50.89
CA ALA A 59 -6.11 -42.99 51.18
C ALA A 59 -5.40 -43.89 50.16
N SER A 60 -4.38 -44.57 50.66
CA SER A 60 -3.61 -45.60 49.98
C SER A 60 -4.44 -46.88 49.87
N GLN A 61 -4.86 -47.25 48.66
CA GLN A 61 -5.11 -48.65 48.31
C GLN A 61 -4.56 -48.94 46.90
N ASN A 62 -3.64 -49.91 46.87
CA ASN A 62 -3.02 -50.50 45.70
C ASN A 62 -4.07 -51.09 44.76
N LEU A 63 -4.13 -50.62 43.51
CA LEU A 63 -4.60 -51.42 42.37
C LEU A 63 -4.06 -50.86 41.03
N ASN A 64 -3.25 -51.70 40.39
CA ASN A 64 -2.95 -51.86 38.96
C ASN A 64 -2.19 -50.76 38.19
N SER A 65 -0.95 -51.10 37.86
CA SER A 65 -0.01 -50.41 36.97
C SER A 65 -0.40 -50.39 35.48
N ILE A 66 -1.57 -50.94 35.10
CA ILE A 66 -2.00 -51.07 33.70
C ILE A 66 -2.80 -49.84 33.22
N HIS A 67 -3.57 -49.16 34.09
CA HIS A 67 -4.36 -47.99 33.69
C HIS A 67 -3.56 -46.68 33.55
N LYS A 68 -2.32 -46.64 34.06
CA LYS A 68 -1.47 -45.43 33.99
C LYS A 68 -0.81 -45.27 32.62
N GLU A 69 -0.62 -46.35 31.86
CA GLU A 69 -0.14 -46.30 30.48
C GLU A 69 -1.25 -45.96 29.48
N GLU A 70 -2.46 -46.51 29.67
CA GLU A 70 -3.63 -46.18 28.83
C GLU A 70 -4.05 -44.71 28.98
N SER A 71 -4.07 -44.17 30.22
CA SER A 71 -4.37 -42.75 30.49
C SER A 71 -3.29 -41.81 29.93
N LYS A 72 -2.01 -42.22 29.92
CA LYS A 72 -0.95 -41.45 29.26
C LYS A 72 -1.05 -41.52 27.75
N ARG A 73 -1.36 -42.69 27.17
CA ARG A 73 -1.63 -42.83 25.72
C ARG A 73 -2.83 -42.02 25.29
N SER A 74 -3.95 -42.05 26.03
CA SER A 74 -5.15 -41.27 25.70
C SER A 74 -4.91 -39.78 25.76
N ASN A 75 -4.11 -39.30 26.73
CA ASN A 75 -3.73 -37.89 26.83
C ASN A 75 -2.74 -37.46 25.74
N VAL A 76 -1.80 -38.32 25.33
CA VAL A 76 -0.90 -38.04 24.20
C VAL A 76 -1.68 -38.02 22.87
N ILE A 77 -2.60 -38.96 22.67
CA ILE A 77 -3.47 -39.01 21.47
C ILE A 77 -4.40 -37.79 21.44
N ALA A 78 -4.99 -37.38 22.56
CA ALA A 78 -5.80 -36.17 22.64
C ALA A 78 -4.98 -34.88 22.40
N LEU A 79 -3.74 -34.83 22.88
CA LEU A 79 -2.82 -33.71 22.63
C LEU A 79 -2.34 -33.67 21.17
N GLU A 80 -2.10 -34.84 20.56
CA GLU A 80 -1.78 -34.98 19.14
C GLU A 80 -2.98 -34.65 18.25
N GLN A 81 -4.20 -35.03 18.65
CA GLN A 81 -5.44 -34.64 17.99
C GLN A 81 -5.72 -33.13 18.13
N LEU A 82 -5.41 -32.53 19.28
CA LEU A 82 -5.49 -31.08 19.47
C LEU A 82 -4.43 -30.35 18.64
N LYS A 83 -3.20 -30.85 18.57
CA LYS A 83 -2.15 -30.32 17.69
C LYS A 83 -2.52 -30.47 16.22
N ALA A 84 -3.01 -31.64 15.81
CA ALA A 84 -3.50 -31.90 14.46
C ALA A 84 -4.66 -30.97 14.13
N SER A 85 -5.66 -30.81 15.00
CA SER A 85 -6.78 -29.89 14.79
C SER A 85 -6.38 -28.41 14.80
N ALA A 86 -5.36 -28.02 15.56
CA ALA A 86 -4.82 -26.66 15.57
C ALA A 86 -3.97 -26.37 14.32
N ILE A 87 -3.27 -27.38 13.80
CA ILE A 87 -2.57 -27.36 12.51
C ILE A 87 -3.59 -27.32 11.37
N ASP A 88 -4.68 -28.07 11.48
CA ASP A 88 -5.76 -28.15 10.49
C ASP A 88 -6.55 -26.83 10.40
N ARG A 89 -6.74 -26.14 11.53
CA ARG A 89 -7.24 -24.75 11.54
C ARG A 89 -6.26 -23.76 10.91
N TYR A 90 -4.96 -24.04 10.97
CA TYR A 90 -3.89 -23.22 10.39
C TYR A 90 -3.74 -23.44 8.88
N THR A 91 -4.10 -24.62 8.37
CA THR A 91 -3.99 -24.99 6.94
C THR A 91 -5.27 -24.72 6.15
N LYS A 92 -6.39 -24.44 6.83
CA LYS A 92 -7.69 -24.19 6.19
C LYS A 92 -8.00 -22.70 5.97
N GLU A 93 -7.35 -21.78 6.68
CA GLU A 93 -7.48 -20.34 6.42
C GLU A 93 -6.70 -19.95 5.16
N LYS A 94 -7.41 -19.49 4.12
CA LYS A 94 -6.79 -18.93 2.91
C LYS A 94 -5.93 -17.72 3.30
N SER A 95 -4.65 -17.75 2.93
CA SER A 95 -3.77 -16.60 3.06
C SER A 95 -4.40 -15.38 2.38
N SER A 96 -4.49 -14.26 3.12
CA SER A 96 -5.19 -13.06 2.70
C SER A 96 -4.20 -11.92 2.46
N ILE A 97 -4.45 -11.10 1.44
CA ILE A 97 -3.72 -9.85 1.25
C ILE A 97 -4.32 -8.83 2.21
N ILE A 98 -3.49 -8.13 2.98
CA ILE A 98 -3.92 -7.10 3.91
C ILE A 98 -3.14 -5.82 3.65
N VAL A 99 -3.79 -4.68 3.82
CA VAL A 99 -3.12 -3.39 3.95
C VAL A 99 -3.43 -2.82 5.33
N ILE A 100 -2.39 -2.39 6.02
CA ILE A 100 -2.48 -1.75 7.33
C ILE A 100 -1.67 -0.48 7.25
N GLY A 101 -2.24 0.65 7.65
CA GLY A 101 -1.49 1.89 7.59
C GLY A 101 -2.14 3.05 8.31
N LEU A 102 -1.44 4.17 8.19
CA LEU A 102 -1.93 5.50 8.53
C LEU A 102 -1.93 6.33 7.25
N ASN A 103 -2.99 7.09 7.04
CA ASN A 103 -3.05 8.04 5.94
C ASN A 103 -3.48 9.41 6.44
N VAL A 104 -3.35 10.42 5.59
CA VAL A 104 -3.67 11.81 5.89
C VAL A 104 -5.14 12.02 6.28
N HIS A 105 -6.04 11.10 5.96
CA HIS A 105 -7.47 11.19 6.32
C HIS A 105 -7.72 10.67 7.74
N THR A 106 -6.91 9.74 8.23
CA THR A 106 -7.10 9.10 9.53
C THR A 106 -6.12 9.55 10.60
N ALA A 107 -4.93 10.02 10.21
CA ALA A 107 -3.83 10.35 11.12
C ALA A 107 -3.21 11.72 10.80
N PRO A 108 -2.99 12.57 11.81
CA PRO A 108 -2.21 13.80 11.65
C PRO A 108 -0.72 13.53 11.40
N VAL A 109 0.00 14.51 10.83
CA VAL A 109 1.41 14.36 10.42
C VAL A 109 2.36 14.03 11.58
N ASP A 110 2.07 14.47 12.79
CA ASP A 110 2.84 14.20 14.03
C ASP A 110 2.86 12.72 14.42
N VAL A 111 1.80 11.97 14.13
CA VAL A 111 1.77 10.52 14.29
C VAL A 111 2.41 9.83 13.09
N ARG A 112 2.12 10.32 11.86
CA ARG A 112 2.60 9.70 10.61
C ARG A 112 4.11 9.78 10.45
N GLU A 113 4.74 10.89 10.83
CA GLU A 113 6.19 11.07 10.69
C GLU A 113 7.00 10.10 11.54
N LYS A 114 6.49 9.68 12.70
CA LYS A 114 7.12 8.67 13.56
C LYS A 114 7.17 7.28 12.92
N LEU A 115 6.32 7.04 11.93
CA LEU A 115 6.26 5.81 11.15
C LEU A 115 6.91 5.94 9.77
N ALA A 116 7.46 7.09 9.42
CA ALA A 116 8.10 7.29 8.13
C ALA A 116 9.35 6.41 8.00
N ILE A 117 9.37 5.53 7.00
CA ILE A 117 10.53 4.65 6.74
C ILE A 117 11.25 5.12 5.47
N PRO A 118 12.52 5.56 5.56
CA PRO A 118 13.31 5.94 4.40
C PRO A 118 13.49 4.79 3.40
N GLU A 119 13.63 5.12 2.10
CA GLU A 119 13.78 4.11 1.02
C GLU A 119 14.92 3.12 1.29
N ALA A 120 16.02 3.58 1.88
CA ALA A 120 17.17 2.74 2.21
C ALA A 120 16.87 1.64 3.25
N GLN A 121 15.82 1.82 4.06
CA GLN A 121 15.43 0.90 5.11
C GLN A 121 14.31 -0.07 4.69
N TRP A 122 13.71 0.11 3.50
CA TRP A 122 12.62 -0.75 3.03
C TRP A 122 12.99 -2.24 2.97
N PRO A 123 14.16 -2.67 2.43
CA PRO A 123 14.52 -4.08 2.41
C PRO A 123 14.58 -4.70 3.80
N ARG A 124 15.14 -3.98 4.78
CA ARG A 124 15.20 -4.42 6.17
C ARG A 124 13.81 -4.50 6.79
N ALA A 125 12.96 -3.49 6.58
CA ALA A 125 11.59 -3.48 7.08
C ALA A 125 10.78 -4.66 6.52
N ILE A 126 10.93 -4.99 5.24
CA ILE A 126 10.28 -6.16 4.62
C ILE A 126 10.76 -7.46 5.27
N SER A 127 12.07 -7.61 5.49
CA SER A 127 12.65 -8.78 6.15
C SER A 127 12.14 -8.95 7.58
N ASP A 128 12.12 -7.86 8.36
CA ASP A 128 11.60 -7.87 9.74
C ASP A 128 10.11 -8.22 9.80
N LEU A 129 9.30 -7.74 8.84
CA LEU A 129 7.88 -8.07 8.73
C LEU A 129 7.67 -9.55 8.36
N CYS A 130 8.46 -10.08 7.43
CA CYS A 130 8.36 -11.48 7.00
C CYS A 130 8.93 -12.47 8.03
N ALA A 131 9.67 -11.98 9.03
CA ALA A 131 10.10 -12.79 10.17
C ALA A 131 8.96 -13.05 11.17
N LEU A 132 7.83 -12.34 11.06
CA LEU A 132 6.64 -12.56 11.89
C LEU A 132 5.94 -13.87 11.51
N ASN A 133 5.35 -14.55 12.50
CA ASN A 133 4.85 -15.92 12.32
C ASN A 133 3.72 -16.05 11.30
N HIS A 134 2.93 -14.98 11.12
CA HIS A 134 1.74 -15.02 10.27
C HIS A 134 1.91 -14.23 8.97
N ILE A 135 3.10 -13.72 8.64
CA ILE A 135 3.36 -12.91 7.45
C ILE A 135 4.27 -13.66 6.48
N GLU A 136 3.79 -13.91 5.26
CA GLU A 136 4.58 -14.59 4.22
C GLU A 136 5.35 -13.62 3.31
N GLU A 137 4.70 -12.50 2.97
CA GLU A 137 5.22 -11.49 2.07
C GLU A 137 4.86 -10.10 2.61
N ALA A 138 5.70 -9.10 2.34
CA ALA A 138 5.45 -7.73 2.77
C ALA A 138 6.01 -6.68 1.79
N ALA A 139 5.40 -5.49 1.80
CA ALA A 139 5.88 -4.29 1.16
C ALA A 139 5.53 -3.06 1.98
N VAL A 140 6.40 -2.04 1.91
CA VAL A 140 6.25 -0.77 2.61
C VAL A 140 6.06 0.35 1.58
N LEU A 141 4.99 1.12 1.72
CA LEU A 141 4.73 2.34 0.95
C LEU A 141 4.71 3.53 1.91
N SER A 142 5.84 4.23 2.00
CA SER A 142 6.03 5.40 2.86
C SER A 142 6.10 6.68 2.02
N THR A 143 5.19 7.61 2.26
CA THR A 143 5.09 8.90 1.55
C THR A 143 4.76 10.02 2.54
N CYS A 144 4.72 11.28 2.08
CA CYS A 144 4.32 12.41 2.91
C CYS A 144 2.84 12.38 3.35
N ASN A 145 1.99 11.56 2.70
CA ASN A 145 0.55 11.49 2.97
C ASN A 145 0.11 10.15 3.54
N ARG A 146 0.94 9.10 3.45
CA ARG A 146 0.59 7.76 3.89
C ARG A 146 1.82 6.95 4.31
N MET A 147 1.60 6.06 5.26
CA MET A 147 2.49 4.99 5.60
C MET A 147 1.68 3.70 5.63
N GLU A 148 1.90 2.85 4.65
CA GLU A 148 1.11 1.63 4.42
C GLU A 148 2.00 0.41 4.32
N ILE A 149 1.56 -0.66 4.97
CA ILE A 149 2.19 -1.97 4.92
C ILE A 149 1.21 -2.90 4.22
N TYR A 150 1.64 -3.41 3.06
CA TYR A 150 0.93 -4.46 2.34
C TYR A 150 1.55 -5.79 2.71
N ALA A 151 0.75 -6.76 3.13
CA ALA A 151 1.26 -8.05 3.56
C ALA A 151 0.37 -9.21 3.12
N VAL A 152 0.96 -10.39 2.97
CA VAL A 152 0.22 -11.65 2.83
C VAL A 152 0.20 -12.33 4.19
N ALA A 153 -0.97 -12.38 4.81
CA ALA A 153 -1.15 -12.97 6.13
C ALA A 153 -1.78 -14.37 6.06
N LEU A 154 -1.20 -15.33 6.79
CA LEU A 154 -1.74 -16.68 6.96
C LEU A 154 -3.06 -16.66 7.74
N SER A 155 -3.18 -15.74 8.70
CA SER A 155 -4.40 -15.51 9.47
C SER A 155 -4.63 -14.01 9.61
N GLN A 156 -5.80 -13.53 9.20
CA GLN A 156 -6.10 -12.10 9.11
C GLN A 156 -5.93 -11.39 10.47
N HIS A 157 -6.56 -11.90 11.52
CA HIS A 157 -6.53 -11.26 12.84
C HIS A 157 -5.13 -11.27 13.47
N ARG A 158 -4.40 -12.37 13.32
CA ARG A 158 -3.07 -12.50 13.92
C ARG A 158 -2.01 -11.71 13.15
N GLY A 159 -2.06 -11.75 11.82
CA GLY A 159 -1.19 -10.92 10.98
C GLY A 159 -1.39 -9.43 11.25
N VAL A 160 -2.65 -8.98 11.37
CA VAL A 160 -2.95 -7.59 11.74
C VAL A 160 -2.35 -7.21 13.10
N LYS A 161 -2.51 -8.08 14.11
CA LYS A 161 -1.95 -7.84 15.44
C LYS A 161 -0.43 -7.71 15.39
N GLU A 162 0.26 -8.67 14.77
CA GLU A 162 1.73 -8.70 14.69
C GLU A 162 2.28 -7.48 13.93
N VAL A 163 1.67 -7.10 12.80
CA VAL A 163 2.08 -5.90 12.05
C VAL A 163 1.85 -4.63 12.86
N THR A 164 0.74 -4.54 13.61
CA THR A 164 0.47 -3.36 14.45
C THR A 164 1.47 -3.25 15.61
N GLU A 165 1.82 -4.38 16.24
CA GLU A 165 2.85 -4.43 17.28
C GLU A 165 4.23 -4.06 16.71
N TRP A 166 4.55 -4.51 15.49
CA TRP A 166 5.77 -4.11 14.79
C TRP A 166 5.80 -2.60 14.49
N MET A 167 4.68 -2.02 14.02
CA MET A 167 4.55 -0.58 13.80
C MET A 167 4.79 0.21 15.10
N SER A 168 4.22 -0.25 16.21
CA SER A 168 4.40 0.35 17.53
C SER A 168 5.86 0.31 17.98
N LYS A 169 6.53 -0.84 17.79
CA LYS A 169 7.94 -1.02 18.15
C LYS A 169 8.88 -0.09 17.38
N ILE A 170 8.64 0.12 16.08
CA ILE A 170 9.49 0.97 15.25
C ILE A 170 9.26 2.45 15.50
N SER A 171 7.99 2.85 15.65
CA SER A 171 7.63 4.26 15.81
C SER A 171 7.73 4.78 17.24
N GLY A 172 7.77 3.88 18.23
CA GLY A 172 7.62 4.23 19.65
C GLY A 172 6.20 4.68 20.02
N VAL A 173 5.24 4.69 19.08
CA VAL A 173 3.85 5.07 19.33
C VAL A 173 3.10 3.88 19.95
N PRO A 174 2.36 4.05 21.06
CA PRO A 174 1.60 2.96 21.67
C PRO A 174 0.58 2.33 20.71
N VAL A 175 0.41 1.01 20.79
CA VAL A 175 -0.58 0.27 19.98
C VAL A 175 -1.99 0.87 20.10
N SER A 176 -2.37 1.35 21.30
CA SER A 176 -3.68 1.96 21.53
C SER A 176 -3.90 3.25 20.73
N GLU A 177 -2.86 4.07 20.58
CA GLU A 177 -2.88 5.31 19.79
C GLU A 177 -2.89 4.98 18.30
N LEU A 178 -2.05 4.04 17.86
CA LEU A 178 -2.08 3.56 16.47
C LEU A 178 -3.45 3.02 16.09
N CYS A 179 -4.12 2.24 16.96
CA CYS A 179 -5.43 1.69 16.68
C CYS A 179 -6.53 2.75 16.45
N GLN A 180 -6.39 3.95 16.99
CA GLN A 180 -7.37 5.04 16.79
C GLN A 180 -7.29 5.62 15.38
N HIS A 181 -6.09 5.62 14.79
CA HIS A 181 -5.81 6.21 13.48
C HIS A 181 -5.60 5.19 12.36
N ARG A 182 -5.50 3.89 12.71
CA ARG A 182 -5.23 2.81 11.78
C ARG A 182 -6.40 2.55 10.85
N PHE A 183 -6.14 2.53 9.55
CA PHE A 183 -7.05 1.93 8.58
C PHE A 183 -6.55 0.52 8.21
N MET A 184 -7.48 -0.36 7.86
CA MET A 184 -7.20 -1.73 7.45
C MET A 184 -8.17 -2.17 6.38
N LEU A 185 -7.66 -2.78 5.32
CA LEU A 185 -8.47 -3.38 4.26
C LEU A 185 -7.95 -4.78 3.93
N TYR A 186 -8.83 -5.64 3.41
CA TYR A 186 -8.54 -7.04 3.15
C TYR A 186 -8.80 -7.39 1.68
N ASN A 187 -7.97 -8.28 1.15
CA ASN A 187 -8.08 -8.91 -0.16
C ASN A 187 -8.40 -7.90 -1.27
N LYS A 188 -9.56 -8.07 -1.91
CA LYS A 188 -10.03 -7.24 -3.02
C LYS A 188 -10.08 -5.75 -2.67
N ASP A 189 -10.40 -5.40 -1.42
CA ASP A 189 -10.43 -4.01 -0.98
C ASP A 189 -9.01 -3.44 -0.79
N ALA A 190 -8.06 -4.26 -0.33
CA ALA A 190 -6.64 -3.88 -0.26
C ALA A 190 -6.05 -3.67 -1.67
N THR A 191 -6.38 -4.53 -2.62
CA THR A 191 -5.99 -4.39 -4.03
C THR A 191 -6.59 -3.13 -4.64
N ARG A 192 -7.91 -2.92 -4.49
CA ARG A 192 -8.59 -1.72 -4.98
C ARG A 192 -7.95 -0.46 -4.43
N HIS A 193 -7.68 -0.43 -3.13
CA HIS A 193 -7.02 0.69 -2.47
C HIS A 193 -5.66 1.00 -3.10
N LEU A 194 -4.78 0.01 -3.28
CA LEU A 194 -3.49 0.26 -3.93
C LEU A 194 -3.66 0.79 -5.37
N PHE A 195 -4.66 0.31 -6.11
CA PHE A 195 -4.92 0.77 -7.48
C PHE A 195 -5.43 2.21 -7.49
N GLU A 196 -6.29 2.59 -6.55
CA GLU A 196 -6.75 3.97 -6.34
C GLU A 196 -5.58 4.88 -5.96
N VAL A 197 -4.70 4.43 -5.05
CA VAL A 197 -3.48 5.13 -4.63
C VAL A 197 -2.52 5.32 -5.81
N ALA A 198 -2.20 4.25 -6.55
CA ALA A 198 -1.30 4.31 -7.69
C ALA A 198 -1.84 5.18 -8.84
N SER A 199 -3.16 5.26 -8.96
CA SER A 199 -3.87 6.13 -9.91
C SER A 199 -3.96 7.59 -9.44
N GLY A 200 -3.64 7.86 -8.17
CA GLY A 200 -3.72 9.20 -7.57
C GLY A 200 -5.15 9.63 -7.22
N LEU A 201 -6.09 8.69 -7.08
CA LEU A 201 -7.46 8.96 -6.64
C LEU A 201 -7.54 9.16 -5.12
N ASP A 202 -6.74 8.40 -4.38
CA ASP A 202 -6.58 8.56 -2.95
C ASP A 202 -5.33 9.42 -2.70
N SER A 203 -5.42 10.72 -2.97
CA SER A 203 -4.40 11.69 -2.63
C SER A 203 -5.08 13.01 -2.27
N ILE A 204 -4.46 13.81 -1.39
CA ILE A 204 -4.88 15.21 -1.14
C ILE A 204 -5.02 15.92 -2.49
N VAL A 205 -4.13 15.57 -3.41
CA VAL A 205 -4.07 16.15 -4.74
C VAL A 205 -4.36 15.08 -5.79
N LEU A 206 -5.58 15.12 -6.34
CA LEU A 206 -6.04 14.15 -7.31
C LEU A 206 -5.18 14.14 -8.58
N GLY A 207 -4.76 12.94 -8.99
CA GLY A 207 -3.97 12.71 -10.19
C GLY A 207 -2.47 12.98 -10.03
N GLU A 208 -1.98 13.26 -8.82
CA GLU A 208 -0.58 13.60 -8.59
C GLU A 208 0.39 12.57 -9.17
N GLY A 209 1.32 13.05 -9.99
CA GLY A 209 2.32 12.27 -10.72
C GLY A 209 3.20 11.36 -9.85
N GLN A 210 3.45 11.77 -8.61
CA GLN A 210 4.52 11.27 -7.76
C GLN A 210 4.24 9.93 -7.11
N ILE A 211 2.99 9.67 -6.72
CA ILE A 211 2.64 8.43 -6.02
C ILE A 211 2.91 7.19 -6.89
N LEU A 212 2.58 7.24 -8.19
CA LEU A 212 2.91 6.16 -9.13
C LEU A 212 4.42 5.94 -9.25
N ALA A 213 5.23 7.00 -9.15
CA ALA A 213 6.68 6.87 -9.17
C ALA A 213 7.20 6.19 -7.90
N GLN A 214 6.58 6.45 -6.74
CA GLN A 214 6.89 5.77 -5.48
C GLN A 214 6.49 4.29 -5.53
N VAL A 215 5.30 3.94 -6.05
CA VAL A 215 4.89 2.55 -6.24
C VAL A 215 5.87 1.80 -7.16
N LYS A 216 6.34 2.43 -8.24
CA LYS A 216 7.41 1.88 -9.10
C LYS A 216 8.71 1.67 -8.34
N GLN A 217 9.07 2.58 -7.45
CA GLN A 217 10.27 2.50 -6.64
C GLN A 217 10.18 1.36 -5.62
N VAL A 218 9.04 1.18 -4.95
CA VAL A 218 8.80 0.04 -4.04
C VAL A 218 9.02 -1.28 -4.77
N LYS A 219 8.44 -1.43 -5.96
CA LYS A 219 8.66 -2.63 -6.77
C LYS A 219 10.12 -2.82 -7.17
N LYS A 220 10.79 -1.76 -7.60
CA LYS A 220 12.20 -1.83 -8.02
C LYS A 220 13.13 -2.20 -6.86
N LEU A 221 12.91 -1.65 -5.67
CA LEU A 221 13.73 -1.93 -4.48
C LEU A 221 13.36 -3.24 -3.80
N GLY A 222 12.09 -3.67 -3.91
CA GLY A 222 11.64 -4.97 -3.44
C GLY A 222 12.14 -6.13 -4.29
N GLN A 223 12.45 -5.91 -5.57
CA GLN A 223 13.06 -6.94 -6.42
C GLN A 223 14.39 -7.42 -5.83
N GLY A 224 14.44 -8.70 -5.47
CA GLY A 224 15.62 -9.33 -4.86
C GLY A 224 15.62 -9.31 -3.32
N VAL A 225 14.58 -8.79 -2.67
CA VAL A 225 14.39 -8.89 -1.22
C VAL A 225 13.57 -10.13 -0.90
N ASP A 226 14.13 -11.01 -0.06
CA ASP A 226 13.40 -12.15 0.50
C ASP A 226 12.20 -11.63 1.32
N GLY A 227 10.98 -11.88 0.83
CA GLY A 227 9.74 -11.36 1.41
C GLY A 227 8.92 -10.49 0.44
N PHE A 228 9.52 -9.97 -0.63
CA PHE A 228 8.79 -9.33 -1.73
C PHE A 228 8.63 -10.33 -2.88
N ASN A 229 7.71 -11.29 -2.71
CA ASN A 229 7.56 -12.41 -3.63
C ASN A 229 6.40 -12.22 -4.61
N ARG A 230 5.80 -13.33 -5.06
CA ARG A 230 4.93 -13.35 -6.24
C ARG A 230 3.62 -12.61 -5.97
N LYS A 231 2.98 -12.77 -4.81
CA LYS A 231 1.66 -12.18 -4.53
C LYS A 231 1.77 -10.65 -4.40
N ILE A 232 2.64 -10.16 -3.51
CA ILE A 232 2.86 -8.72 -3.29
C ILE A 232 3.56 -8.08 -4.50
N GLY A 233 4.57 -8.74 -5.07
CA GLY A 233 5.27 -8.23 -6.26
C GLY A 233 4.35 -8.09 -7.47
N GLY A 234 3.45 -9.06 -7.69
CA GLY A 234 2.44 -8.97 -8.73
C GLY A 234 1.33 -7.96 -8.45
N LEU A 235 0.97 -7.74 -7.19
CA LEU A 235 0.04 -6.67 -6.77
C LEU A 235 0.60 -5.29 -7.13
N PHE A 236 1.87 -5.03 -6.79
CA PHE A 236 2.53 -3.76 -7.13
C PHE A 236 2.77 -3.60 -8.66
N GLU A 237 3.02 -4.69 -9.40
CA GLU A 237 3.06 -4.64 -10.87
C GLU A 237 1.72 -4.19 -11.45
N HIS A 238 0.61 -4.84 -11.06
CA HIS A 238 -0.71 -4.49 -11.56
C HIS A 238 -1.07 -3.06 -11.17
N ALA A 239 -0.76 -2.62 -9.95
CA ALA A 239 -0.97 -1.23 -9.54
C ALA A 239 -0.24 -0.22 -10.44
N ILE A 240 0.97 -0.55 -10.91
CA ILE A 240 1.73 0.29 -11.85
C ILE A 240 1.07 0.31 -13.23
N ILE A 241 0.55 -0.84 -13.70
CA ILE A 241 -0.18 -0.95 -14.97
C ILE A 241 -1.45 -0.11 -14.89
N THR A 242 -2.29 -0.32 -13.86
CA THR A 242 -3.52 0.43 -13.63
C THR A 242 -3.25 1.93 -13.54
N GLY A 243 -2.27 2.36 -12.72
CA GLY A 243 -1.96 3.78 -12.58
C GLY A 243 -1.44 4.43 -13.87
N LYS A 244 -0.72 3.70 -14.72
CA LYS A 244 -0.36 4.19 -16.08
C LYS A 244 -1.59 4.30 -16.97
N ARG A 245 -2.41 3.25 -17.00
CA ARG A 245 -3.60 3.15 -17.85
C ARG A 245 -4.60 4.25 -17.52
N VAL A 246 -4.92 4.45 -16.24
CA VAL A 246 -5.75 5.56 -15.76
C VAL A 246 -5.19 6.90 -16.22
N ARG A 247 -3.88 7.16 -16.12
CA ARG A 247 -3.33 8.46 -16.54
C ARG A 247 -3.32 8.70 -18.05
N THR A 248 -3.21 7.64 -18.84
CA THR A 248 -3.18 7.74 -20.30
C THR A 248 -4.59 7.81 -20.88
N GLU A 249 -5.53 7.05 -20.31
CA GLU A 249 -6.92 6.98 -20.78
C GLU A 249 -7.82 8.04 -20.14
N THR A 250 -7.44 8.58 -18.97
CA THR A 250 -8.17 9.66 -18.30
C THR A 250 -7.33 10.92 -18.24
N ASN A 251 -8.01 12.06 -18.38
CA ASN A 251 -7.42 13.39 -18.18
C ASN A 251 -7.26 13.73 -16.68
N ILE A 252 -7.03 12.72 -15.82
CA ILE A 252 -6.86 12.92 -14.37
C ILE A 252 -5.59 13.72 -14.04
N SER A 253 -4.54 13.59 -14.87
CA SER A 253 -3.28 14.30 -14.67
C SER A 253 -3.33 15.75 -15.17
N SER A 254 -4.18 16.05 -16.17
CA SER A 254 -4.26 17.39 -16.77
C SER A 254 -4.93 18.37 -15.79
N GLY A 255 -4.22 19.44 -15.44
CA GLY A 255 -4.67 20.41 -14.44
C GLY A 255 -4.66 19.87 -13.01
N SER A 256 -4.00 18.73 -12.76
CA SER A 256 -3.75 18.29 -11.38
C SER A 256 -2.81 19.29 -10.71
N VAL A 257 -3.27 19.83 -9.59
CA VAL A 257 -2.43 20.55 -8.63
C VAL A 257 -1.33 19.55 -8.18
N SER A 258 -0.23 19.97 -7.58
CA SER A 258 0.70 19.08 -6.87
C SER A 258 0.86 19.56 -5.44
N VAL A 259 1.42 18.75 -4.53
CA VAL A 259 1.72 19.22 -3.17
C VAL A 259 2.59 20.48 -3.20
N SER A 260 3.56 20.54 -4.12
CA SER A 260 4.41 21.71 -4.33
C SER A 260 3.66 22.93 -4.87
N SER A 261 2.66 22.75 -5.74
CA SER A 261 1.88 23.89 -6.24
C SER A 261 0.87 24.38 -5.19
N ALA A 262 0.23 23.46 -4.47
CA ALA A 262 -0.63 23.78 -3.34
C ALA A 262 0.12 24.55 -2.25
N ALA A 263 1.39 24.21 -2.01
CA ALA A 263 2.27 24.93 -1.09
C ALA A 263 2.51 26.38 -1.54
N VAL A 264 2.76 26.60 -2.85
CA VAL A 264 2.93 27.95 -3.39
C VAL A 264 1.61 28.74 -3.37
N GLU A 265 0.49 28.13 -3.73
CA GLU A 265 -0.84 28.74 -3.65
C GLU A 265 -1.23 29.10 -2.20
N LEU A 266 -0.91 28.23 -1.23
CA LEU A 266 -1.09 28.52 0.18
C LEU A 266 -0.26 29.73 0.59
N ALA A 267 1.01 29.80 0.14
CA ALA A 267 1.86 30.96 0.40
C ALA A 267 1.20 32.24 -0.10
N LEU A 268 0.79 32.26 -1.37
CA LEU A 268 0.15 33.42 -1.99
C LEU A 268 -1.13 33.83 -1.25
N THR A 269 -1.98 32.87 -0.86
CA THR A 269 -3.22 33.16 -0.12
C THR A 269 -2.98 33.82 1.25
N LYS A 270 -1.84 33.53 1.88
CA LYS A 270 -1.46 34.10 3.18
C LYS A 270 -0.72 35.42 3.09
N LEU A 271 -0.17 35.72 1.91
CA LEU A 271 0.54 36.95 1.63
C LEU A 271 -0.43 38.02 1.08
N PRO A 272 -0.30 39.30 1.45
CA PRO A 272 -1.03 40.37 0.79
C PRO A 272 -0.63 40.46 -0.69
N GLU A 273 -1.59 40.61 -1.59
CA GLU A 273 -1.34 40.69 -3.04
C GLU A 273 -0.33 41.79 -3.42
N SER A 274 -0.34 42.90 -2.67
CA SER A 274 0.60 44.02 -2.84
C SER A 274 2.07 43.64 -2.58
N SER A 275 2.31 42.53 -1.89
CA SER A 275 3.65 42.11 -1.46
C SER A 275 4.31 41.12 -2.40
N TYR A 276 3.58 40.48 -3.34
CA TYR A 276 4.10 39.40 -4.19
C TYR A 276 5.38 39.76 -4.97
N ALA A 277 5.50 41.02 -5.40
CA ALA A 277 6.67 41.49 -6.15
C ALA A 277 7.90 41.79 -5.27
N THR A 278 7.74 41.85 -3.94
CA THR A 278 8.78 42.32 -3.00
C THR A 278 9.14 41.31 -1.91
N VAL A 279 8.40 40.21 -1.83
CA VAL A 279 8.60 39.11 -0.88
C VAL A 279 9.89 38.35 -1.22
N ARG A 280 10.74 38.17 -0.21
CA ARG A 280 11.97 37.38 -0.33
C ARG A 280 11.67 35.92 -0.07
N VAL A 281 11.90 35.08 -1.08
CA VAL A 281 11.61 33.65 -1.03
C VAL A 281 12.89 32.85 -0.83
N LEU A 282 12.86 31.96 0.16
CA LEU A 282 13.89 30.96 0.44
C LEU A 282 13.33 29.56 0.24
N VAL A 283 14.02 28.73 -0.55
CA VAL A 283 13.72 27.31 -0.72
C VAL A 283 14.87 26.47 -0.18
N ILE A 284 14.58 25.60 0.78
CA ILE A 284 15.55 24.71 1.42
C ILE A 284 15.32 23.30 0.89
N GLY A 285 16.33 22.79 0.17
CA GLY A 285 16.29 21.52 -0.54
C GLY A 285 15.97 21.71 -2.02
N ALA A 286 16.88 21.25 -2.89
CA ALA A 286 16.69 21.25 -4.35
C ALA A 286 16.41 19.83 -4.88
N GLY A 287 15.62 19.05 -4.14
CA GLY A 287 15.16 17.73 -4.53
C GLY A 287 14.05 17.77 -5.59
N LYS A 288 13.37 16.62 -5.79
CA LYS A 288 12.20 16.54 -6.69
C LYS A 288 11.11 17.55 -6.29
N MET A 289 10.82 17.66 -4.99
CA MET A 289 9.83 18.58 -4.43
C MET A 289 10.27 20.04 -4.54
N GLY A 290 11.49 20.37 -4.07
CA GLY A 290 12.02 21.72 -4.17
C GLY A 290 12.06 22.25 -5.61
N LYS A 291 12.45 21.41 -6.58
CA LYS A 291 12.40 21.77 -8.01
C LYS A 291 10.99 22.14 -8.48
N LEU A 292 9.96 21.43 -8.03
CA LEU A 292 8.57 21.75 -8.37
C LEU A 292 8.11 23.04 -7.70
N VAL A 293 8.47 23.26 -6.43
CA VAL A 293 8.21 24.54 -5.73
C VAL A 293 8.80 25.70 -6.51
N ILE A 294 10.07 25.60 -6.92
CA ILE A 294 10.76 26.62 -7.73
C ILE A 294 10.02 26.86 -9.06
N LYS A 295 9.59 25.81 -9.77
CA LYS A 295 8.81 25.93 -11.02
C LYS A 295 7.44 26.59 -10.81
N HIS A 296 6.78 26.35 -9.68
CA HIS A 296 5.50 26.98 -9.38
C HIS A 296 5.66 28.43 -8.92
N LEU A 297 6.69 28.75 -8.14
CA LEU A 297 7.05 30.13 -7.79
C LEU A 297 7.35 30.95 -9.06
N ALA A 298 8.13 30.37 -9.96
CA ALA A 298 8.44 30.90 -11.28
C ALA A 298 7.18 31.25 -12.09
N ALA A 299 6.28 30.29 -12.24
CA ALA A 299 5.03 30.44 -12.99
C ALA A 299 4.09 31.50 -12.37
N ASN A 300 4.18 31.73 -11.06
CA ASN A 300 3.44 32.76 -10.33
C ASN A 300 4.17 34.12 -10.23
N GLY A 301 5.23 34.32 -11.02
CA GLY A 301 5.88 35.63 -11.17
C GLY A 301 7.02 35.93 -10.18
N CYS A 302 7.49 34.95 -9.41
CA CYS A 302 8.66 35.11 -8.55
C CYS A 302 9.94 35.23 -9.41
N LYS A 303 10.56 36.42 -9.41
CA LYS A 303 11.75 36.71 -10.25
C LYS A 303 13.09 36.41 -9.58
N GLU A 304 13.12 36.42 -8.25
CA GLU A 304 14.33 36.16 -7.47
C GLU A 304 14.01 35.24 -6.30
N MET A 305 14.87 34.24 -6.07
CA MET A 305 14.78 33.36 -4.92
C MET A 305 16.14 32.81 -4.51
N VAL A 306 16.29 32.56 -3.21
CA VAL A 306 17.47 31.90 -2.64
C VAL A 306 17.17 30.42 -2.48
N VAL A 307 18.08 29.57 -2.95
CA VAL A 307 17.97 28.11 -2.84
C VAL A 307 19.14 27.57 -2.02
N VAL A 308 18.81 27.06 -0.83
CA VAL A 308 19.76 26.40 0.05
C VAL A 308 19.77 24.91 -0.24
N ASN A 309 20.93 24.35 -0.56
CA ASN A 309 21.05 22.91 -0.81
C ASN A 309 22.43 22.38 -0.41
N ARG A 310 22.53 21.06 -0.17
CA ARG A 310 23.81 20.39 0.13
C ARG A 310 24.72 20.28 -1.10
N THR A 311 24.12 20.17 -2.28
CA THR A 311 24.82 19.87 -3.54
C THR A 311 24.54 21.00 -4.53
N GLU A 312 25.55 21.78 -4.88
CA GLU A 312 25.43 22.95 -5.76
C GLU A 312 24.97 22.54 -7.16
N GLU A 313 25.46 21.41 -7.67
CA GLU A 313 25.21 20.92 -9.02
C GLU A 313 23.70 20.73 -9.27
N LYS A 314 22.94 20.31 -8.25
CA LYS A 314 21.47 20.19 -8.36
C LYS A 314 20.80 21.54 -8.60
N VAL A 315 21.30 22.59 -7.97
CA VAL A 315 20.77 23.95 -8.13
C VAL A 315 21.21 24.54 -9.47
N ALA A 316 22.44 24.28 -9.89
CA ALA A 316 22.94 24.68 -11.20
C ALA A 316 22.10 24.11 -12.34
N VAL A 317 21.73 22.82 -12.28
CA VAL A 317 20.82 22.21 -13.27
C VAL A 317 19.46 22.90 -13.32
N ILE A 318 18.89 23.26 -12.16
CA ILE A 318 17.59 23.96 -12.11
C ILE A 318 17.72 25.38 -12.70
N ARG A 319 18.84 26.06 -12.43
CA ARG A 319 19.13 27.39 -12.99
C ARG A 319 19.24 27.37 -14.51
N GLU A 320 19.88 26.33 -15.08
CA GLU A 320 19.95 26.16 -16.54
C GLU A 320 18.58 25.89 -17.19
N GLU A 321 17.68 25.19 -16.50
CA GLU A 321 16.31 24.96 -16.96
C GLU A 321 15.42 26.21 -16.89
N LEU A 322 15.69 27.14 -15.96
CA LEU A 322 14.85 28.30 -15.65
C LEU A 322 15.66 29.60 -15.78
N LYS A 323 15.96 29.98 -17.03
CA LYS A 323 16.83 31.13 -17.34
C LYS A 323 16.21 32.50 -17.06
N ASP A 324 14.90 32.56 -16.96
CA ASP A 324 14.16 33.81 -16.77
C ASP A 324 14.13 34.30 -15.31
N ILE A 325 14.79 33.57 -14.39
CA ILE A 325 14.69 33.77 -12.95
C ILE A 325 16.06 33.75 -12.30
N GLN A 326 16.28 34.67 -11.35
CA GLN A 326 17.49 34.73 -10.56
C GLN A 326 17.41 33.73 -9.39
N ILE A 327 18.14 32.61 -9.54
CA ILE A 327 18.27 31.58 -8.50
C ILE A 327 19.65 31.69 -7.86
N VAL A 328 19.69 32.19 -6.62
CA VAL A 328 20.94 32.31 -5.84
C VAL A 328 21.17 31.03 -5.05
N TYR A 329 22.29 30.35 -5.29
CA TYR A 329 22.66 29.16 -4.53
C TYR A 329 23.32 29.58 -3.20
N LYS A 330 22.95 28.89 -2.12
CA LYS A 330 23.59 29.01 -0.81
C LYS A 330 23.86 27.63 -0.19
N PRO A 331 25.02 27.43 0.47
CA PRO A 331 25.30 26.18 1.17
C PRO A 331 24.43 26.05 2.42
N LEU A 332 24.24 24.81 2.90
CA LEU A 332 23.45 24.53 4.10
C LEU A 332 23.98 25.24 5.37
N SER A 333 25.28 25.52 5.44
CA SER A 333 25.90 26.27 6.54
C SER A 333 25.39 27.72 6.65
N GLU A 334 24.92 28.30 5.54
CA GLU A 334 24.40 29.68 5.50
C GLU A 334 22.87 29.73 5.68
N MET A 335 22.21 28.59 5.96
CA MET A 335 20.76 28.48 6.04
C MET A 335 20.12 29.51 7.00
N MET A 336 20.71 29.71 8.18
CA MET A 336 20.17 30.64 9.18
C MET A 336 20.29 32.10 8.77
N GLY A 337 21.40 32.48 8.12
CA GLY A 337 21.56 33.83 7.55
C GLY A 337 20.55 34.09 6.44
N CYS A 338 20.36 33.11 5.55
CA CYS A 338 19.34 33.20 4.50
C CYS A 338 17.92 33.28 5.08
N ALA A 339 17.64 32.53 6.16
CA ALA A 339 16.34 32.54 6.82
C ALA A 339 16.05 33.90 7.50
N ALA A 340 17.07 34.58 8.03
CA ALA A 340 16.94 35.92 8.60
C ALA A 340 16.45 36.94 7.56
N GLU A 341 16.91 36.79 6.31
CA GLU A 341 16.57 37.65 5.19
C GLU A 341 15.32 37.18 4.42
N ALA A 342 14.74 36.03 4.73
CA ALA A 342 13.57 35.52 4.02
C ALA A 342 12.28 35.95 4.69
N ASP A 343 11.25 36.25 3.89
CA ASP A 343 9.89 36.48 4.36
C ASP A 343 9.06 35.18 4.28
N VAL A 344 9.32 34.36 3.25
CA VAL A 344 8.71 33.04 3.04
C VAL A 344 9.78 31.97 2.87
N ILE A 345 9.66 30.90 3.65
CA ILE A 345 10.61 29.78 3.67
C ILE A 345 9.87 28.49 3.32
N PHE A 346 10.28 27.84 2.23
CA PHE A 346 9.83 26.50 1.87
C PHE A 346 10.87 25.46 2.30
N THR A 347 10.46 24.44 3.05
CA THR A 347 11.33 23.31 3.43
C THR A 347 10.90 22.04 2.72
N SER A 348 11.84 21.38 2.04
CA SER A 348 11.59 20.17 1.24
C SER A 348 12.78 19.20 1.25
N THR A 349 13.41 19.01 2.41
CA THR A 349 14.56 18.11 2.57
C THR A 349 14.16 16.72 3.07
N ALA A 350 15.11 15.78 2.99
CA ALA A 350 14.98 14.43 3.55
C ALA A 350 15.60 14.31 4.96
N SER A 351 15.70 15.41 5.70
CA SER A 351 16.19 15.39 7.09
C SER A 351 15.22 14.63 8.00
N GLU A 352 15.75 13.75 8.85
CA GLU A 352 14.96 13.03 9.87
C GLU A 352 14.71 13.90 11.12
N THR A 353 15.54 14.92 11.34
CA THR A 353 15.39 15.90 12.42
C THR A 353 14.97 17.26 11.89
N PRO A 354 14.19 18.05 12.66
CA PRO A 354 13.87 19.43 12.30
C PRO A 354 15.14 20.27 12.07
N LEU A 355 15.10 21.12 11.04
CA LEU A 355 16.14 22.10 10.71
C LEU A 355 15.92 23.41 11.48
N PHE A 356 14.66 23.79 11.68
CA PHE A 356 14.26 24.96 12.45
C PHE A 356 13.65 24.53 13.78
N LEU A 357 14.37 24.83 14.86
CA LEU A 357 13.88 24.72 16.23
C LEU A 357 13.38 26.08 16.72
N LYS A 358 12.54 26.09 17.75
CA LYS A 358 12.01 27.34 18.33
C LYS A 358 13.12 28.34 18.68
N GLU A 359 14.19 27.85 19.31
CA GLU A 359 15.35 28.65 19.73
C GLU A 359 16.03 29.34 18.54
N HIS A 360 16.20 28.61 17.43
CA HIS A 360 16.80 29.15 16.21
C HIS A 360 15.94 30.27 15.61
N VAL A 361 14.63 30.07 15.53
CA VAL A 361 13.70 31.04 14.93
C VAL A 361 13.55 32.28 15.80
N GLN A 362 13.61 32.14 17.13
CA GLN A 362 13.59 33.28 18.07
C GLN A 362 14.75 34.25 17.88
N THR A 363 15.92 33.75 17.46
CA THR A 363 17.10 34.60 17.21
C THR A 363 17.04 35.35 15.88
N LEU A 364 16.10 35.00 14.99
CA LEU A 364 15.96 35.68 13.72
C LEU A 364 15.40 37.10 13.93
N PRO A 365 15.83 38.08 13.12
CA PRO A 365 15.30 39.43 13.20
C PRO A 365 13.78 39.40 12.95
N ALA A 366 13.06 40.14 13.81
CA ALA A 366 11.62 40.39 13.67
C ALA A 366 11.30 41.40 12.54
N ASP A 367 12.32 42.11 12.06
CA ASP A 367 12.22 43.10 10.99
C ASP A 367 12.12 42.41 9.62
N THR A 368 10.99 41.73 9.42
CA THR A 368 10.53 41.32 8.09
C THR A 368 9.54 42.38 7.61
N LYS A 369 9.48 42.60 6.29
CA LYS A 369 8.47 43.50 5.70
C LYS A 369 7.02 43.08 6.01
N MET A 370 6.85 41.89 6.57
CA MET A 370 5.60 41.17 6.73
C MET A 370 5.15 41.00 8.18
N SER A 371 5.90 41.52 9.17
CA SER A 371 5.72 41.32 10.62
C SER A 371 5.79 39.85 11.11
N ARG A 372 5.53 38.87 10.24
CA ARG A 372 5.64 37.44 10.47
C ARG A 372 6.32 36.74 9.32
N ARG A 373 7.17 35.76 9.63
CA ARG A 373 7.85 34.91 8.66
C ARG A 373 7.04 33.65 8.42
N LEU A 374 6.80 33.33 7.15
CA LEU A 374 5.97 32.21 6.75
C LEU A 374 6.84 30.97 6.48
N PHE A 375 6.61 29.89 7.22
CA PHE A 375 7.25 28.59 7.02
C PHE A 375 6.25 27.62 6.38
N ILE A 376 6.60 27.07 5.23
CA ILE A 376 5.79 26.08 4.51
C ILE A 376 6.62 24.81 4.38
N ASP A 377 6.28 23.84 5.22
CA ASP A 377 6.96 22.57 5.33
C ASP A 377 6.22 21.47 4.56
N ILE A 378 6.83 21.03 3.47
CA ILE A 378 6.31 19.94 2.63
C ILE A 378 7.08 18.62 2.84
N SER A 379 7.93 18.56 3.89
CA SER A 379 8.68 17.37 4.27
C SER A 379 7.97 16.52 5.32
N VAL A 380 8.18 15.20 5.24
CA VAL A 380 7.80 14.23 6.27
C VAL A 380 8.95 13.21 6.38
N PRO A 381 9.67 13.13 7.52
CA PRO A 381 9.52 13.93 8.75
C PRO A 381 9.65 15.44 8.58
N ARG A 382 9.01 16.21 9.47
CA ARG A 382 8.98 17.68 9.39
C ARG A 382 10.36 18.29 9.57
N ASN A 383 10.64 19.32 8.78
CA ASN A 383 11.86 20.14 8.87
C ASN A 383 11.67 21.36 9.78
N VAL A 384 10.44 21.69 10.16
CA VAL A 384 10.14 22.77 11.11
C VAL A 384 9.48 22.19 12.35
N GLU A 385 10.01 22.53 13.52
CA GLU A 385 9.46 22.09 14.80
C GLU A 385 8.06 22.72 15.04
N PRO A 386 7.07 21.95 15.55
CA PRO A 386 5.72 22.47 15.78
C PRO A 386 5.66 23.71 16.68
N CYS A 387 6.54 23.76 17.70
CA CYS A 387 6.62 24.85 18.67
C CYS A 387 7.09 26.19 18.06
N VAL A 388 7.57 26.20 16.82
CA VAL A 388 7.85 27.44 16.07
C VAL A 388 6.56 28.23 15.82
N SER A 389 5.42 27.56 15.71
CA SER A 389 4.11 28.21 15.53
C SER A 389 3.63 28.99 16.76
N ASP A 390 4.27 28.80 17.92
CA ASP A 390 3.95 29.56 19.15
C ASP A 390 4.54 30.98 19.12
N LEU A 391 5.44 31.26 18.17
CA LEU A 391 6.13 32.54 18.07
C LEU A 391 5.24 33.55 17.33
N GLU A 392 5.06 34.74 17.91
CA GLU A 392 4.26 35.80 17.28
C GLU A 392 4.84 36.28 15.94
N THR A 393 6.13 36.04 15.72
CA THR A 393 6.91 36.43 14.54
C THR A 393 6.97 35.35 13.46
N ALA A 394 6.32 34.18 13.65
CA ALA A 394 6.37 33.08 12.69
C ALA A 394 5.00 32.41 12.51
N GLU A 395 4.70 31.99 11.28
CA GLU A 395 3.57 31.11 10.98
C GLU A 395 4.07 29.85 10.30
N VAL A 396 3.61 28.68 10.76
CA VAL A 396 4.06 27.37 10.24
C VAL A 396 2.89 26.62 9.63
N TYR A 397 3.09 26.18 8.40
CA TYR A 397 2.14 25.34 7.67
C TYR A 397 2.85 24.06 7.25
N ASN A 398 2.18 22.93 7.45
CA ASN A 398 2.67 21.62 7.05
C ASN A 398 1.80 21.02 5.93
N VAL A 399 2.14 19.81 5.50
CA VAL A 399 1.41 19.08 4.44
C VAL A 399 -0.10 18.90 4.72
N ASP A 400 -0.53 18.82 5.98
CA ASP A 400 -1.94 18.67 6.33
C ASP A 400 -2.73 19.96 6.09
N ASN A 401 -2.09 21.14 6.20
CA ASN A 401 -2.72 22.44 5.95
C ASN A 401 -2.97 22.72 4.46
N LEU A 402 -2.36 21.94 3.56
CA LEU A 402 -2.52 22.10 2.11
C LEU A 402 -3.89 21.61 1.61
N LYS A 403 -4.63 20.84 2.41
CA LYS A 403 -5.93 20.25 2.03
C LYS A 403 -6.96 21.31 1.61
N ASP A 404 -6.96 22.45 2.30
CA ASP A 404 -7.99 23.48 2.13
C ASP A 404 -7.85 24.23 0.79
N VAL A 405 -6.62 24.49 0.37
CA VAL A 405 -6.29 25.17 -0.90
C VAL A 405 -6.66 24.29 -2.09
N VAL A 406 -6.50 22.98 -1.93
CA VAL A 406 -6.72 22.01 -2.99
C VAL A 406 -8.22 21.75 -3.22
N ALA A 407 -9.15 22.18 -2.36
CA ALA A 407 -10.57 21.82 -2.44
C ALA A 407 -11.37 22.49 -3.58
N ALA A 408 -10.83 23.50 -4.26
CA ALA A 408 -11.60 24.39 -5.15
C ALA A 408 -12.15 23.77 -6.47
N ASN A 409 -11.75 22.55 -6.87
CA ASN A 409 -12.12 21.96 -8.17
C ASN A 409 -12.95 20.65 -8.05
N LYS A 410 -13.92 20.61 -7.14
CA LYS A 410 -14.58 19.36 -6.71
C LYS A 410 -15.39 18.64 -7.81
N GLU A 411 -16.08 19.35 -8.69
CA GLU A 411 -16.96 18.73 -9.70
C GLU A 411 -16.18 18.03 -10.82
N ASP A 412 -15.17 18.69 -11.40
CA ASP A 412 -14.30 18.08 -12.41
C ASP A 412 -13.55 16.86 -11.89
N ARG A 413 -13.20 16.90 -10.60
CA ARG A 413 -12.57 15.79 -9.89
C ARG A 413 -13.46 14.58 -9.78
N LEU A 414 -14.74 14.77 -9.44
CA LEU A 414 -15.69 13.67 -9.31
C LEU A 414 -15.90 12.96 -10.65
N ARG A 415 -16.02 13.72 -11.76
CA ARG A 415 -16.15 13.15 -13.10
C ARG A 415 -14.94 12.31 -13.49
N LYS A 416 -13.73 12.87 -13.38
CA LYS A 416 -12.47 12.15 -13.69
C LYS A 416 -12.27 10.92 -12.79
N ALA A 417 -12.68 11.01 -11.52
CA ALA A 417 -12.62 9.90 -10.59
C ALA A 417 -13.57 8.75 -10.98
N MET A 418 -14.76 9.05 -11.52
CA MET A 418 -15.70 8.04 -12.01
C MET A 418 -15.11 7.24 -13.18
N GLU A 419 -14.53 7.93 -14.17
CA GLU A 419 -13.85 7.28 -15.31
C GLU A 419 -12.70 6.37 -14.85
N ALA A 420 -11.86 6.87 -13.94
CA ALA A 420 -10.75 6.12 -13.37
C ALA A 420 -11.21 4.87 -12.60
N ARG A 421 -12.33 4.95 -11.88
CA ARG A 421 -12.91 3.81 -11.12
C ARG A 421 -13.37 2.68 -12.03
N THR A 422 -13.83 2.99 -13.25
CA THR A 422 -14.17 1.96 -14.25
C THR A 422 -12.93 1.15 -14.62
N ILE A 423 -11.83 1.83 -14.97
CA ILE A 423 -10.55 1.18 -15.31
C ILE A 423 -10.03 0.36 -14.12
N ILE A 424 -10.09 0.92 -12.90
CA ILE A 424 -9.67 0.20 -11.69
C ILE A 424 -10.50 -1.06 -11.47
N SER A 425 -11.81 -1.02 -11.75
CA SER A 425 -12.70 -2.17 -11.59
C SER A 425 -12.37 -3.29 -12.58
N GLU A 426 -12.02 -2.96 -13.82
CA GLU A 426 -11.53 -3.92 -14.82
C GLU A 426 -10.20 -4.55 -14.38
N GLU A 427 -9.22 -3.73 -14.01
CA GLU A 427 -7.90 -4.22 -13.59
C GLU A 427 -7.97 -5.04 -12.30
N LEU A 428 -8.93 -4.73 -11.42
CA LEU A 428 -9.18 -5.52 -10.22
C LEU A 428 -9.67 -6.92 -10.58
N GLN A 429 -10.52 -7.08 -11.59
CA GLN A 429 -10.94 -8.40 -12.07
C GLN A 429 -9.75 -9.16 -12.67
N ASN A 430 -8.92 -8.49 -13.48
CA ASN A 430 -7.71 -9.07 -14.06
C ASN A 430 -6.74 -9.56 -12.97
N PHE A 431 -6.52 -8.75 -11.94
CA PHE A 431 -5.65 -9.11 -10.82
C PHE A 431 -6.20 -10.28 -10.00
N GLU A 432 -7.49 -10.29 -9.67
CA GLU A 432 -8.09 -11.39 -8.91
C GLU A 432 -8.01 -12.71 -9.70
N ALA A 433 -8.32 -12.68 -11.00
CA ALA A 433 -8.16 -13.86 -11.87
C ALA A 433 -6.70 -14.34 -11.93
N TRP A 434 -5.75 -13.41 -12.06
CA TRP A 434 -4.32 -13.72 -12.02
C TRP A 434 -3.88 -14.28 -10.66
N LYS A 435 -4.37 -13.73 -9.55
CA LYS A 435 -4.07 -14.21 -8.20
C LYS A 435 -4.59 -15.63 -8.00
N ASP A 436 -5.81 -15.89 -8.44
CA ASP A 436 -6.44 -17.21 -8.31
C ASP A 436 -5.69 -18.25 -9.14
N SER A 437 -5.15 -17.88 -10.30
CA SER A 437 -4.30 -18.78 -11.10
C SER A 437 -3.00 -19.17 -10.40
N LEU A 438 -2.56 -18.41 -9.38
CA LEU A 438 -1.44 -18.80 -8.54
C LEU A 438 -1.75 -19.97 -7.62
N GLU A 439 -3.02 -20.18 -7.23
CA GLU A 439 -3.43 -21.30 -6.36
C GLU A 439 -3.16 -22.66 -7.03
N ALA A 440 -3.16 -22.72 -8.37
CA ALA A 440 -2.86 -23.94 -9.13
C ALA A 440 -1.37 -24.31 -9.16
N VAL A 441 -0.47 -23.37 -8.87
CA VAL A 441 0.99 -23.57 -9.01
C VAL A 441 1.54 -24.69 -8.11
N PRO A 442 1.18 -24.78 -6.80
CA PRO A 442 1.56 -25.90 -5.95
C PRO A 442 1.06 -27.24 -6.50
N THR A 443 -0.18 -27.30 -6.99
CA THR A 443 -0.77 -28.51 -7.58
C THR A 443 0.01 -28.97 -8.82
N ILE A 444 0.39 -28.03 -9.70
CA ILE A 444 1.24 -28.33 -10.87
C ILE A 444 2.59 -28.93 -10.42
N LYS A 445 3.21 -28.37 -9.37
CA LYS A 445 4.50 -28.87 -8.85
C LYS A 445 4.37 -30.29 -8.32
N LYS A 446 3.32 -30.59 -7.56
CA LYS A 446 3.07 -31.93 -7.02
C LYS A 446 2.75 -32.95 -8.10
N LEU A 447 1.90 -32.60 -9.06
CA LEU A 447 1.59 -33.50 -10.18
C LEU A 447 2.85 -33.88 -10.96
N ARG A 448 3.77 -32.93 -11.18
CA ARG A 448 5.09 -33.21 -11.77
C ARG A 448 5.89 -34.20 -10.92
N ALA A 449 5.98 -33.96 -9.61
CA ALA A 449 6.75 -34.81 -8.71
C ALA A 449 6.18 -36.23 -8.62
N TYR A 450 4.84 -36.35 -8.57
CA TYR A 450 4.13 -37.63 -8.55
C TYR A 450 4.43 -38.45 -9.81
N LEU A 451 4.29 -37.86 -10.99
CA LEU A 451 4.55 -38.56 -12.25
C LEU A 451 6.03 -38.85 -12.46
N GLU A 452 6.93 -37.99 -11.99
CA GLU A 452 8.37 -38.25 -12.04
C GLU A 452 8.75 -39.47 -11.19
N ARG A 453 8.12 -39.63 -10.02
CA ARG A 453 8.31 -40.80 -9.14
C ARG A 453 7.88 -42.09 -9.84
N ILE A 454 6.73 -42.07 -10.51
CA ILE A 454 6.24 -43.22 -11.29
C ILE A 454 7.20 -43.52 -12.45
N ARG A 455 7.58 -42.49 -13.22
CA ARG A 455 8.48 -42.65 -14.36
C ARG A 455 9.83 -43.24 -13.94
N ALA A 456 10.44 -42.73 -12.87
CA ALA A 456 11.71 -43.24 -12.36
C ALA A 456 11.60 -44.71 -11.92
N SER A 457 10.57 -45.05 -11.15
CA SER A 457 10.30 -46.43 -10.72
C SER A 457 10.11 -47.40 -11.91
N GLU A 458 9.32 -47.02 -12.90
CA GLU A 458 9.07 -47.89 -14.06
C GLU A 458 10.28 -47.97 -14.99
N LEU A 459 11.05 -46.89 -15.12
CA LEU A 459 12.32 -46.90 -15.85
C LEU A 459 13.32 -47.87 -15.19
N ASP A 460 13.49 -47.80 -13.88
CA ASP A 460 14.42 -48.70 -13.15
C ASP A 460 13.99 -50.17 -13.26
N LYS A 461 12.68 -50.45 -13.14
CA LYS A 461 12.14 -51.80 -13.37
C LYS A 461 12.41 -52.29 -14.79
N CYS A 462 12.23 -51.43 -15.79
CA CYS A 462 12.51 -51.77 -17.19
C CYS A 462 14.00 -52.07 -17.40
N LEU A 463 14.89 -51.20 -16.91
CA LEU A 463 16.34 -51.37 -17.02
C LEU A 463 16.82 -52.65 -16.32
N SER A 464 16.25 -52.99 -15.15
CA SER A 464 16.61 -54.22 -14.41
C SER A 464 16.30 -55.52 -15.16
N LYS A 465 15.35 -55.49 -16.11
CA LYS A 465 14.91 -56.65 -16.89
C LYS A 465 15.59 -56.78 -18.26
N MET A 466 16.34 -55.77 -18.69
CA MET A 466 16.89 -55.70 -20.06
C MET A 466 18.32 -56.27 -20.21
N GLY A 467 18.97 -56.71 -19.12
CA GLY A 467 20.31 -57.29 -19.18
C GLY A 467 21.39 -56.27 -19.58
N ASP A 468 22.41 -56.71 -20.33
CA ASP A 468 23.47 -55.84 -20.83
C ASP A 468 22.99 -54.99 -22.02
N ILE A 469 22.68 -53.73 -21.73
CA ILE A 469 22.28 -52.71 -22.70
C ILE A 469 23.33 -51.62 -22.81
N THR A 470 23.58 -51.21 -24.05
CA THR A 470 24.51 -50.10 -24.35
C THR A 470 23.99 -48.76 -23.81
N ASP A 471 24.88 -47.83 -23.51
CA ASP A 471 24.49 -46.50 -23.03
C ASP A 471 23.60 -45.73 -24.01
N LYS A 472 23.76 -45.98 -25.32
CA LYS A 472 22.90 -45.42 -26.36
C LYS A 472 21.46 -45.92 -26.25
N GLN A 473 21.27 -47.20 -25.92
CA GLN A 473 19.94 -47.79 -25.69
C GLN A 473 19.33 -47.28 -24.37
N LYS A 474 20.12 -47.20 -23.28
CA LYS A 474 19.67 -46.61 -22.01
C LYS A 474 19.15 -45.18 -22.21
N LYS A 475 19.88 -44.36 -22.98
CA LYS A 475 19.47 -43.00 -23.32
C LYS A 475 18.18 -42.96 -24.14
N ALA A 476 18.03 -43.82 -25.15
CA ALA A 476 16.81 -43.89 -25.96
C ALA A 476 15.57 -44.25 -25.11
N ILE A 477 15.70 -45.17 -24.15
CA ILE A 477 14.61 -45.55 -23.23
C ILE A 477 14.31 -44.40 -22.26
N TYR A 478 15.33 -43.72 -21.74
CA TYR A 478 15.16 -42.54 -20.92
C TYR A 478 14.37 -41.45 -21.67
N ASP A 479 14.78 -41.14 -22.90
CA ASP A 479 14.13 -40.14 -23.76
C ASP A 479 12.68 -40.52 -24.10
N LEU A 480 12.40 -41.82 -24.33
CA LEU A 480 11.04 -42.34 -24.49
C LEU A 480 10.18 -42.08 -23.24
N SER A 481 10.69 -42.44 -22.05
CA SER A 481 9.99 -42.26 -20.77
C SER A 481 9.68 -40.78 -20.49
N MET A 482 10.65 -39.90 -20.76
CA MET A 482 10.52 -38.45 -20.64
C MET A 482 9.52 -37.88 -21.65
N GLY A 483 9.54 -38.37 -22.90
CA GLY A 483 8.61 -37.96 -23.94
C GLY A 483 7.17 -38.30 -23.59
N MET A 484 6.91 -39.50 -23.05
CA MET A 484 5.58 -39.91 -22.59
C MET A 484 5.10 -39.04 -21.42
N MET A 485 5.94 -38.83 -20.41
CA MET A 485 5.62 -37.98 -19.26
C MET A 485 5.28 -36.55 -19.69
N LYS A 486 6.10 -35.94 -20.56
CA LYS A 486 5.87 -34.58 -21.07
C LYS A 486 4.55 -34.48 -21.85
N LYS A 487 4.25 -35.45 -22.73
CA LYS A 487 2.99 -35.47 -23.50
C LYS A 487 1.77 -35.63 -22.59
N PHE A 488 1.85 -36.48 -21.58
CA PHE A 488 0.76 -36.68 -20.62
C PHE A 488 0.52 -35.44 -19.77
N LEU A 489 1.59 -34.77 -19.34
CA LEU A 489 1.51 -33.55 -18.55
C LEU A 489 1.06 -32.32 -19.33
N HIS A 490 1.19 -32.32 -20.66
CA HIS A 490 0.90 -31.16 -21.48
C HIS A 490 -0.55 -30.67 -21.32
N GLY A 491 -1.54 -31.56 -21.43
CA GLY A 491 -2.96 -31.21 -21.33
C GLY A 491 -3.35 -30.62 -19.97
N PRO A 492 -3.13 -31.35 -18.84
CA PRO A 492 -3.41 -30.83 -17.51
C PRO A 492 -2.63 -29.54 -17.19
N MET A 493 -1.37 -29.42 -17.62
CA MET A 493 -0.61 -28.18 -17.39
C MET A 493 -1.13 -26.99 -18.18
N GLN A 494 -1.62 -27.21 -19.39
CA GLN A 494 -2.20 -26.13 -20.19
C GLN A 494 -3.48 -25.61 -19.52
N GLN A 495 -4.32 -26.49 -19.00
CA GLN A 495 -5.57 -26.08 -18.35
C GLN A 495 -5.38 -25.52 -16.93
N LEU A 496 -4.33 -25.95 -16.21
CA LEU A 496 -3.96 -25.38 -14.92
C LEU A 496 -3.15 -24.08 -15.03
N ARG A 497 -2.69 -23.71 -16.23
CA ARG A 497 -2.01 -22.43 -16.52
C ARG A 497 -3.00 -21.46 -17.15
N CYS A 498 -3.78 -20.79 -16.32
CA CYS A 498 -4.47 -19.58 -16.75
C CYS A 498 -3.50 -18.40 -16.73
N ASP A 499 -2.88 -18.14 -17.88
CA ASP A 499 -2.32 -16.82 -18.15
C ASP A 499 -3.54 -15.93 -18.42
N GLY A 500 -3.93 -15.06 -17.50
CA GLY A 500 -5.17 -14.26 -17.50
C GLY A 500 -5.40 -13.31 -18.70
N ARG A 501 -4.77 -13.57 -19.85
CA ARG A 501 -4.96 -12.98 -21.17
C ARG A 501 -5.80 -13.82 -22.12
N SER A 502 -6.02 -15.12 -21.85
CA SER A 502 -6.87 -15.94 -22.73
C SER A 502 -8.33 -15.85 -22.29
N ASP A 503 -9.15 -15.18 -23.11
CA ASP A 503 -10.59 -14.92 -22.95
C ASP A 503 -11.50 -16.15 -22.73
N PHE A 504 -10.96 -17.36 -22.62
CA PHE A 504 -11.70 -18.62 -22.78
C PHE A 504 -11.69 -19.58 -21.57
N GLN A 505 -11.05 -19.25 -20.45
CA GLN A 505 -11.13 -20.08 -19.24
C GLN A 505 -11.53 -19.26 -18.03
N LYS A 506 -12.72 -19.54 -17.51
CA LYS A 506 -13.19 -18.92 -16.27
C LYS A 506 -12.30 -19.41 -15.11
N PRO A 507 -11.88 -18.53 -14.18
CA PRO A 507 -11.09 -18.92 -13.01
C PRO A 507 -11.73 -20.07 -12.20
N GLU A 508 -13.06 -20.14 -12.19
CA GLU A 508 -13.85 -21.20 -11.55
C GLU A 508 -13.57 -22.58 -12.15
N GLU A 509 -13.57 -22.69 -13.49
CA GLU A 509 -13.29 -23.95 -14.20
C GLU A 509 -11.86 -24.43 -13.91
N MET A 510 -10.89 -23.52 -13.85
CA MET A 510 -9.51 -23.85 -13.50
C MET A 510 -9.40 -24.39 -12.06
N LEU A 511 -10.11 -23.79 -11.10
CA LEU A 511 -10.15 -24.28 -9.72
C LEU A 511 -10.82 -25.66 -9.63
N GLU A 512 -11.90 -25.89 -10.38
CA GLU A 512 -12.54 -27.21 -10.47
C GLU A 512 -11.59 -28.28 -11.03
N ILE A 513 -10.86 -27.95 -12.11
CA ILE A 513 -9.85 -28.83 -12.69
C ILE A 513 -8.73 -29.09 -11.69
N MET A 514 -8.27 -28.08 -10.96
CA MET A 514 -7.28 -28.24 -9.90
C MET A 514 -7.76 -29.22 -8.82
N HIS A 515 -8.99 -29.06 -8.34
CA HIS A 515 -9.57 -29.97 -7.35
C HIS A 515 -9.78 -31.38 -7.92
N ALA A 516 -10.16 -31.52 -9.19
CA ALA A 516 -10.28 -32.81 -9.86
C ALA A 516 -8.92 -33.52 -9.96
N VAL A 517 -7.87 -32.81 -10.36
CA VAL A 517 -6.49 -33.34 -10.40
C VAL A 517 -6.03 -33.75 -9.00
N ASN A 518 -6.29 -32.93 -7.97
CA ASN A 518 -5.97 -33.30 -6.60
C ASN A 518 -6.67 -34.60 -6.16
N ARG A 519 -7.94 -34.81 -6.53
CA ARG A 519 -8.68 -36.03 -6.21
C ARG A 519 -8.22 -37.24 -7.03
N MET A 520 -7.98 -37.07 -8.33
CA MET A 520 -7.59 -38.16 -9.23
C MET A 520 -6.20 -38.73 -8.89
N PHE A 521 -5.30 -37.89 -8.40
CA PHE A 521 -3.91 -38.26 -8.11
C PHE A 521 -3.56 -38.20 -6.61
N ASP A 522 -4.55 -37.99 -5.74
CA ASP A 522 -4.40 -37.90 -4.28
C ASP A 522 -3.28 -36.93 -3.81
N LEU A 523 -3.23 -35.73 -4.40
CA LEU A 523 -2.15 -34.75 -4.19
C LEU A 523 -2.35 -33.86 -2.94
N GLU A 524 -3.50 -33.95 -2.26
CA GLU A 524 -3.81 -33.19 -1.04
C GLU A 524 -3.22 -33.86 0.21
N THR A 525 -3.13 -35.19 0.23
CA THR A 525 -2.62 -35.97 1.37
C THR A 525 -1.11 -35.72 1.63
N GLU A 526 -0.34 -35.37 0.59
CA GLU A 526 1.07 -34.95 0.73
C GLU A 526 1.25 -33.56 1.42
N ILE A 527 0.23 -32.68 1.40
CA ILE A 527 0.28 -31.32 2.03
C ILE A 527 0.50 -31.42 3.54
N ILE A 528 -0.24 -32.34 4.17
CA ILE A 528 -0.24 -32.50 5.63
C ILE A 528 1.11 -33.03 6.08
N LEU A 529 1.68 -33.99 5.35
CA LEU A 529 2.95 -34.63 5.71
C LEU A 529 4.15 -33.69 5.55
N GLU A 530 4.22 -32.90 4.48
CA GLU A 530 5.39 -32.05 4.20
C GLU A 530 5.41 -30.76 5.04
N THR A 531 4.24 -30.16 5.29
CA THR A 531 4.08 -28.98 6.16
C THR A 531 4.36 -29.32 7.63
N VAL A 532 3.94 -30.50 8.10
CA VAL A 532 4.27 -31.00 9.44
C VAL A 532 5.78 -31.25 9.57
N ARG A 533 6.41 -31.82 8.54
CA ARG A 533 7.86 -32.11 8.55
C ARG A 533 8.72 -30.85 8.59
N THR A 534 8.42 -29.84 7.76
CA THR A 534 9.15 -28.56 7.77
C THR A 534 8.95 -27.77 9.07
N LYS A 535 7.75 -27.83 9.68
CA LYS A 535 7.52 -27.20 11.00
C LYS A 535 8.28 -27.91 12.12
N MET A 536 8.35 -29.25 12.11
CA MET A 536 9.12 -30.02 13.10
C MET A 536 10.64 -29.78 12.99
N GLU A 537 11.15 -29.55 11.78
CA GLU A 537 12.56 -29.23 11.56
C GLU A 537 12.91 -27.80 12.01
N ARG A 538 11.97 -26.85 11.90
CA ARG A 538 12.12 -25.49 12.42
C ARG A 538 11.99 -25.38 13.94
N THR A 539 11.37 -26.33 14.62
CA THR A 539 11.28 -26.35 16.11
C THR A 539 12.46 -27.08 16.77
N LYS A 540 13.31 -27.73 15.98
CA LYS A 540 14.49 -28.49 16.46
C LYS A 540 15.82 -27.76 16.23
N LYS A 541 15.80 -26.62 15.52
CA LYS A 541 16.91 -25.66 15.44
C LYS A 541 16.53 -24.44 16.26
#